data_AF-A0A968WFL1-F1
#
_entry.id   AF-A0A968WFL1-F1
#
_cell.length_a   1.000
_cell.length_b   1.000
_cell.length_c   1.000
_cell.angle_alpha   90.00
_cell.angle_beta   90.00
_cell.angle_gamma   90.00
#
_symmetry.space_group_name_H-M   'P 1'
#
loop_
_entity.id
_entity.type
_entity.pdbx_description
1 polymer ?
#
loop_
_entity_poly.entity_id
_entity_poly.type
_entity_poly.pdbx_seq_one_letter_code
_entity_poly.pdbx_strand_id
1 'polypeptide(L)'
;MASIAFIAAGCSSVQNPSNGSSAIGSESSYEVPSSQDVSQARNFQKTKILEGLENPWSMTWLPDGAMLITERPGRLRIVRNGVLDPTPITGVPEVFAVSQGGLMEVSLHPNFAENRFVYLSYSHGTEQANRTRVARAKFDGKALTDLQVIFEASPSKPGGQHFGSRIVWLPDNTMLFAIGDGGNPPLKINGELPREQAQKLDSQLGKIVRLNDDGSIPKDNPFVTSKNANPAIWSYGHRNIQGLTIDPESKRIWSTEHGSRGGDELNLIQAGENYGWPVVTHSREYSGGEISQERSRPGMVDPKVVWTPAIAPSGLAFYNGDLFAGGLVSQDVRHIELDEQGKIINQKSIDIGQRVRDVKVAPDGKLYVITDQSNGQLIRLENVGN
;
A
#
# COMPACT_ATOMS: atom_id res chain seq x y z
N MET A 1 63.16 -48.86 34.01
CA MET A 1 64.24 -48.78 32.99
C MET A 1 63.86 -49.71 31.83
N ALA A 2 64.19 -49.35 30.57
CA ALA A 2 64.08 -50.16 29.33
C ALA A 2 62.70 -50.86 29.05
N SER A 3 61.90 -50.57 28.02
CA SER A 3 62.05 -49.95 26.69
C SER A 3 62.63 -50.84 25.55
N ILE A 4 61.90 -50.85 24.40
CA ILE A 4 62.26 -51.31 23.02
C ILE A 4 62.23 -52.86 22.80
N ALA A 5 61.71 -53.47 21.70
CA ALA A 5 61.23 -52.99 20.38
C ALA A 5 60.07 -53.79 19.70
N PHE A 6 59.49 -53.16 18.66
CA PHE A 6 58.78 -53.59 17.43
C PHE A 6 58.88 -55.01 16.81
N ILE A 7 57.78 -55.46 16.16
CA ILE A 7 57.68 -55.96 14.74
C ILE A 7 56.32 -55.54 14.14
N ALA A 8 56.21 -55.43 12.80
CA ALA A 8 55.06 -54.97 12.00
C ALA A 8 54.88 -55.87 10.72
N ALA A 9 53.80 -55.90 9.92
CA ALA A 9 52.50 -55.22 9.83
C ALA A 9 51.48 -56.08 9.01
N GLY A 10 50.20 -55.68 8.90
CA GLY A 10 49.22 -56.30 7.98
C GLY A 10 47.85 -55.58 7.93
N CYS A 11 47.42 -55.14 6.75
CA CYS A 11 46.23 -54.30 6.56
C CYS A 11 44.92 -55.08 6.31
N SER A 12 43.80 -54.60 6.85
CA SER A 12 42.47 -54.58 6.17
C SER A 12 41.58 -53.47 6.75
N SER A 13 40.59 -53.02 5.99
CA SER A 13 39.80 -51.79 6.24
C SER A 13 38.84 -51.82 7.45
N VAL A 14 38.59 -50.64 8.02
CA VAL A 14 37.94 -50.44 9.33
C VAL A 14 36.46 -50.02 9.23
N GLN A 15 35.64 -50.75 10.01
CA GLN A 15 34.40 -50.42 10.75
C GLN A 15 33.70 -49.06 10.52
N ASN A 16 32.37 -49.01 10.29
CA ASN A 16 31.24 -49.14 11.25
C ASN A 16 30.99 -47.90 12.17
N PRO A 17 29.78 -47.72 12.76
CA PRO A 17 28.99 -46.48 12.56
C PRO A 17 29.17 -45.39 13.63
N SER A 18 28.82 -44.16 13.28
CA SER A 18 28.72 -43.01 14.19
C SER A 18 27.30 -42.80 14.72
N ASN A 19 27.21 -42.59 16.04
CA ASN A 19 26.01 -42.11 16.72
C ASN A 19 25.93 -40.58 16.65
N GLY A 20 24.71 -40.04 16.65
CA GLY A 20 24.39 -38.76 17.28
C GLY A 20 24.64 -37.48 16.48
N SER A 21 23.60 -36.97 15.83
CA SER A 21 23.32 -35.53 15.82
C SER A 21 21.81 -35.30 15.81
N SER A 22 21.33 -34.59 16.83
CA SER A 22 19.94 -34.18 16.94
C SER A 22 19.66 -33.02 15.97
N ALA A 23 19.03 -33.32 14.83
CA ALA A 23 18.55 -32.31 13.90
C ALA A 23 17.34 -31.58 14.50
N ILE A 24 17.52 -30.28 14.75
CA ILE A 24 16.49 -29.37 15.25
C ILE A 24 15.59 -28.94 14.09
N GLY A 25 14.28 -28.89 14.34
CA GLY A 25 13.34 -27.96 13.70
C GLY A 25 13.25 -27.99 12.17
N SER A 26 12.20 -28.62 11.65
CA SER A 26 11.75 -28.39 10.28
C SER A 26 11.46 -26.90 10.04
N GLU A 27 12.18 -26.27 9.12
CA GLU A 27 11.80 -24.96 8.58
C GLU A 27 10.44 -25.10 7.89
N SER A 28 9.41 -24.44 8.43
CA SER A 28 8.13 -24.31 7.77
C SER A 28 8.29 -23.31 6.62
N SER A 29 8.62 -23.81 5.43
CA SER A 29 8.54 -23.04 4.20
C SER A 29 7.07 -22.65 3.96
N TYR A 30 6.69 -21.45 4.40
CA TYR A 30 5.40 -20.87 4.05
C TYR A 30 5.38 -20.60 2.54
N GLU A 31 4.77 -21.52 1.76
CA GLU A 31 4.44 -21.24 0.37
C GLU A 31 3.44 -20.09 0.33
N VAL A 32 3.94 -18.89 0.02
CA VAL A 32 3.09 -17.74 -0.27
C VAL A 32 2.31 -18.04 -1.56
N PRO A 33 0.97 -17.94 -1.55
CA PRO A 33 0.15 -18.33 -2.71
C PRO A 33 0.56 -17.60 -4.00
N SER A 34 1.00 -18.39 -5.00
CA SER A 34 1.41 -17.88 -6.31
C SER A 34 0.20 -17.49 -7.17
N SER A 35 0.31 -16.35 -7.86
CA SER A 35 -0.82 -15.66 -8.49
C SER A 35 -1.13 -16.05 -9.94
N GLN A 36 -0.62 -17.19 -10.43
CA GLN A 36 -0.59 -17.46 -11.88
C GLN A 36 -1.90 -18.02 -12.46
N ASP A 37 -2.69 -18.77 -11.67
CA ASP A 37 -4.00 -19.31 -12.09
C ASP A 37 -5.09 -18.99 -11.06
N VAL A 38 -5.58 -17.75 -11.10
CA VAL A 38 -6.61 -17.26 -10.16
C VAL A 38 -7.99 -17.35 -10.82
N SER A 39 -8.90 -18.11 -10.23
CA SER A 39 -10.22 -18.37 -10.83
C SER A 39 -11.07 -17.10 -10.97
N GLN A 40 -11.87 -17.01 -12.04
CA GLN A 40 -12.74 -15.87 -12.30
C GLN A 40 -14.01 -15.91 -11.44
N ALA A 41 -14.27 -14.84 -10.69
CA ALA A 41 -15.52 -14.63 -9.97
C ALA A 41 -16.62 -14.24 -10.96
N ARG A 42 -17.56 -15.16 -11.22
CA ARG A 42 -18.66 -14.97 -12.20
C ARG A 42 -19.92 -14.34 -11.62
N ASN A 43 -19.96 -14.16 -10.31
CA ASN A 43 -21.09 -13.70 -9.50
C ASN A 43 -21.13 -12.17 -9.29
N PHE A 44 -20.40 -11.38 -10.08
CA PHE A 44 -20.38 -9.92 -9.98
C PHE A 44 -20.93 -9.24 -11.23
N GLN A 45 -22.02 -8.48 -11.08
CA GLN A 45 -22.57 -7.62 -12.11
C GLN A 45 -21.84 -6.27 -12.14
N LYS A 46 -21.33 -5.90 -13.32
CA LYS A 46 -20.67 -4.61 -13.58
C LYS A 46 -21.66 -3.61 -14.15
N THR A 47 -21.82 -2.46 -13.50
CA THR A 47 -22.66 -1.34 -14.01
C THR A 47 -21.81 -0.07 -14.12
N LYS A 48 -21.58 0.42 -15.35
CA LYS A 48 -20.96 1.74 -15.57
C LYS A 48 -21.95 2.82 -15.14
N ILE A 49 -21.55 3.66 -14.17
CA ILE A 49 -22.35 4.78 -13.67
C ILE A 49 -22.09 6.02 -14.52
N LEU A 50 -20.82 6.36 -14.74
CA LEU A 50 -20.39 7.46 -15.60
C LEU A 50 -18.98 7.23 -16.16
N GLU A 51 -18.59 8.08 -17.10
CA GLU A 51 -17.22 8.20 -17.62
C GLU A 51 -16.87 9.68 -17.85
N GLY A 52 -15.68 9.97 -18.39
CA GLY A 52 -15.17 11.34 -18.53
C GLY A 52 -14.37 11.84 -17.32
N LEU A 53 -13.90 10.94 -16.45
CA LEU A 53 -12.96 11.27 -15.38
C LEU A 53 -11.52 11.21 -15.91
N GLU A 54 -10.72 12.25 -15.69
CA GLU A 54 -9.34 12.33 -16.19
C GLU A 54 -8.36 11.80 -15.16
N ASN A 55 -7.94 10.55 -15.31
CA ASN A 55 -7.09 9.83 -14.37
C ASN A 55 -7.56 10.01 -12.90
N PRO A 56 -8.80 9.60 -12.58
CA PRO A 56 -9.31 9.66 -11.20
C PRO A 56 -8.40 8.84 -10.28
N TRP A 57 -8.23 9.23 -9.01
CA TRP A 57 -7.27 8.58 -8.08
C TRP A 57 -7.88 8.03 -6.78
N SER A 58 -8.83 8.76 -6.19
CA SER A 58 -9.58 8.35 -4.99
C SER A 58 -11.02 8.80 -5.11
N MET A 59 -11.93 8.08 -4.45
CA MET A 59 -13.30 8.51 -4.22
C MET A 59 -13.68 8.47 -2.73
N THR A 60 -14.72 9.22 -2.35
CA THR A 60 -15.38 9.10 -1.04
C THR A 60 -16.82 9.63 -1.11
N TRP A 61 -17.68 9.23 -0.18
CA TRP A 61 -19.09 9.64 -0.13
C TRP A 61 -19.34 10.64 0.99
N LEU A 62 -20.05 11.71 0.66
CA LEU A 62 -20.61 12.68 1.60
C LEU A 62 -21.88 12.10 2.26
N PRO A 63 -22.29 12.60 3.45
CA PRO A 63 -23.47 12.10 4.15
C PRO A 63 -24.81 12.26 3.40
N ASP A 64 -24.86 13.10 2.36
CA ASP A 64 -26.02 13.28 1.47
C ASP A 64 -26.02 12.29 0.28
N GLY A 65 -25.04 11.38 0.21
CA GLY A 65 -24.88 10.41 -0.88
C GLY A 65 -24.14 10.95 -2.10
N ALA A 66 -23.76 12.23 -2.15
CA ALA A 66 -22.90 12.75 -3.20
C ALA A 66 -21.47 12.19 -3.06
N MET A 67 -20.78 11.95 -4.18
CA MET A 67 -19.43 11.40 -4.18
C MET A 67 -18.42 12.48 -4.55
N LEU A 68 -17.35 12.60 -3.77
CA LEU A 68 -16.14 13.35 -4.13
C LEU A 68 -15.16 12.41 -4.84
N ILE A 69 -14.57 12.86 -5.94
CA ILE A 69 -13.55 12.12 -6.71
C ILE A 69 -12.36 13.04 -7.01
N THR A 70 -11.15 12.63 -6.69
CA THR A 70 -9.93 13.32 -7.12
C THR A 70 -9.51 12.87 -8.51
N GLU A 71 -9.07 13.82 -9.33
CA GLU A 71 -8.43 13.59 -10.63
C GLU A 71 -6.96 14.01 -10.53
N ARG A 72 -6.05 13.09 -10.89
CA ARG A 72 -4.61 13.26 -10.71
C ARG A 72 -4.05 14.58 -11.28
N PRO A 73 -4.53 15.14 -12.41
CA PRO A 73 -4.11 16.46 -12.90
C PRO A 73 -4.34 17.65 -11.95
N GLY A 74 -5.03 17.48 -10.82
CA GLY A 74 -5.19 18.53 -9.81
C GLY A 74 -6.63 19.01 -9.60
N ARG A 75 -7.64 18.18 -9.89
CA ARG A 75 -9.05 18.58 -9.78
C ARG A 75 -9.79 17.73 -8.76
N LEU A 76 -10.60 18.36 -7.91
CA LEU A 76 -11.60 17.67 -7.10
C LEU A 76 -12.95 17.78 -7.82
N ARG A 77 -13.62 16.65 -8.02
CA ARG A 77 -14.91 16.55 -8.70
C ARG A 77 -15.98 16.10 -7.73
N ILE A 78 -17.22 16.42 -8.05
CA ILE A 78 -18.39 15.94 -7.32
C ILE A 78 -19.40 15.29 -8.27
N VAL A 79 -19.95 14.17 -7.84
CA VAL A 79 -20.97 13.39 -8.55
C VAL A 79 -22.21 13.35 -7.69
N ARG A 80 -23.36 13.70 -8.26
CA ARG A 80 -24.67 13.67 -7.59
C ARG A 80 -25.63 12.84 -8.44
N ASN A 81 -26.28 11.85 -7.84
CA ASN A 81 -27.24 10.96 -8.53
C ASN A 81 -26.68 10.32 -9.81
N GLY A 82 -25.38 9.96 -9.81
CA GLY A 82 -24.68 9.42 -10.99
C GLY A 82 -24.25 10.45 -12.05
N VAL A 83 -24.56 11.74 -11.86
CA VAL A 83 -24.18 12.82 -12.78
C VAL A 83 -22.96 13.57 -12.24
N LEU A 84 -21.92 13.67 -13.07
CA LEU A 84 -20.71 14.44 -12.79
C LEU A 84 -20.97 15.95 -12.94
N ASP A 85 -20.58 16.74 -11.95
CA ASP A 85 -20.65 18.20 -12.05
C ASP A 85 -19.64 18.70 -13.12
N PRO A 86 -20.08 19.53 -14.09
CA PRO A 86 -19.19 20.08 -15.10
C PRO A 86 -18.12 21.00 -14.49
N THR A 87 -18.35 21.57 -13.31
CA THR A 87 -17.42 22.48 -12.64
C THR A 87 -16.66 21.75 -11.53
N PRO A 88 -15.32 21.66 -11.59
CA PRO A 88 -14.52 21.17 -10.46
C PRO A 88 -14.69 22.03 -9.21
N ILE A 89 -14.59 21.40 -8.04
CA ILE A 89 -14.56 22.08 -6.75
C ILE A 89 -13.29 22.93 -6.65
N THR A 90 -13.46 24.19 -6.28
CA THR A 90 -12.37 25.17 -6.09
C THR A 90 -11.75 25.05 -4.70
N GLY A 91 -10.57 25.67 -4.49
CA GLY A 91 -9.86 25.66 -3.20
C GLY A 91 -9.00 24.42 -2.94
N VAL A 92 -8.84 23.54 -3.94
CA VAL A 92 -7.82 22.48 -3.94
C VAL A 92 -6.40 23.07 -3.91
N PRO A 93 -5.40 22.37 -3.32
CA PRO A 93 -4.03 22.84 -3.30
C PRO A 93 -3.38 22.76 -4.69
N GLU A 94 -2.34 23.58 -4.91
CA GLU A 94 -1.45 23.41 -6.07
C GLU A 94 -0.66 22.10 -5.96
N VAL A 95 -0.68 21.30 -7.04
CA VAL A 95 -0.09 19.95 -7.09
C VAL A 95 1.03 19.83 -8.12
N PHE A 96 2.02 19.02 -7.80
CA PHE A 96 3.06 18.57 -8.73
C PHE A 96 2.56 17.36 -9.55
N ALA A 97 1.77 17.63 -10.59
CA ALA A 97 1.15 16.61 -11.44
C ALA A 97 2.11 16.08 -12.53
N VAL A 98 3.09 15.26 -12.14
CA VAL A 98 4.04 14.61 -13.07
C VAL A 98 4.10 13.10 -12.82
N SER A 99 3.94 12.31 -13.89
CA SER A 99 3.97 10.84 -13.89
C SER A 99 2.96 10.22 -12.91
N GLN A 100 3.39 9.75 -11.73
CA GLN A 100 2.54 9.19 -10.69
C GLN A 100 2.06 10.23 -9.67
N GLY A 101 2.60 11.45 -9.70
CA GLY A 101 2.21 12.57 -8.85
C GLY A 101 0.96 13.29 -9.35
N GLY A 102 0.32 14.03 -8.45
CA GLY A 102 -0.89 14.81 -8.68
C GLY A 102 -1.67 15.08 -7.40
N LEU A 103 -2.97 15.32 -7.55
CA LEU A 103 -3.93 15.23 -6.46
C LEU A 103 -4.32 13.76 -6.26
N MET A 104 -4.22 13.26 -5.03
CA MET A 104 -4.23 11.83 -4.72
C MET A 104 -5.44 11.47 -3.85
N GLU A 105 -5.28 11.16 -2.55
CA GLU A 105 -6.40 10.75 -1.71
C GLU A 105 -7.40 11.89 -1.48
N VAL A 106 -8.69 11.55 -1.46
CA VAL A 106 -9.72 12.36 -0.80
C VAL A 106 -10.41 11.53 0.26
N SER A 107 -10.30 11.98 1.51
CA SER A 107 -10.92 11.35 2.67
C SER A 107 -11.73 12.38 3.45
N LEU A 108 -12.82 11.94 4.07
CA LEU A 108 -13.58 12.76 5.01
C LEU A 108 -13.05 12.51 6.42
N HIS A 109 -13.09 13.52 7.28
CA HIS A 109 -12.93 13.29 8.71
C HIS A 109 -14.01 12.31 9.24
N PRO A 110 -13.74 11.45 10.22
CA PRO A 110 -14.78 10.59 10.81
C PRO A 110 -16.02 11.38 11.29
N ASN A 111 -15.79 12.51 11.98
CA ASN A 111 -16.83 13.45 12.41
C ASN A 111 -17.19 14.52 11.34
N PHE A 112 -17.11 14.22 10.04
CA PHE A 112 -17.34 15.19 8.95
C PHE A 112 -18.70 15.89 9.02
N ALA A 113 -19.74 15.21 9.52
CA ALA A 113 -21.07 15.78 9.69
C ALA A 113 -21.07 17.04 10.59
N GLU A 114 -20.15 17.13 11.54
CA GLU A 114 -20.01 18.24 12.48
C GLU A 114 -18.96 19.26 12.02
N ASN A 115 -17.77 18.80 11.64
CA ASN A 115 -16.61 19.67 11.41
C ASN A 115 -16.34 20.02 9.94
N ARG A 116 -16.99 19.33 9.00
CA ARG A 116 -16.90 19.54 7.54
C ARG A 116 -15.48 19.39 6.95
N PHE A 117 -14.53 18.77 7.65
CA PHE A 117 -13.15 18.65 7.18
C PHE A 117 -12.96 17.53 6.13
N VAL A 118 -12.47 17.92 4.96
CA VAL A 118 -11.96 17.04 3.90
C VAL A 118 -10.44 17.05 3.95
N TYR A 119 -9.84 15.86 3.81
CA TYR A 119 -8.41 15.63 3.79
C TYR A 119 -7.99 15.26 2.38
N LEU A 120 -6.96 15.95 1.89
CA LEU A 120 -6.38 15.75 0.56
C LEU A 120 -4.91 15.40 0.72
N SER A 121 -4.51 14.28 0.12
CA SER A 121 -3.09 14.00 -0.11
C SER A 121 -2.70 14.37 -1.54
N TYR A 122 -1.45 14.83 -1.72
CA TYR A 122 -0.99 15.31 -3.01
C TYR A 122 0.54 15.35 -3.07
N SER A 123 1.12 15.31 -4.28
CA SER A 123 2.52 15.67 -4.48
C SER A 123 2.67 17.18 -4.60
N HIS A 124 3.72 17.74 -4.02
CA HIS A 124 4.04 19.17 -4.06
C HIS A 124 5.54 19.39 -4.27
N GLY A 125 5.91 20.52 -4.88
CA GLY A 125 7.28 20.91 -5.18
C GLY A 125 7.60 20.84 -6.67
N THR A 126 8.85 20.55 -7.03
CA THR A 126 9.33 20.50 -8.41
C THR A 126 9.83 19.11 -8.79
N GLU A 127 10.15 18.90 -10.07
CA GLU A 127 10.74 17.64 -10.52
C GLU A 127 12.10 17.33 -9.86
N GLN A 128 12.83 18.34 -9.41
CA GLN A 128 14.11 18.17 -8.72
C GLN A 128 13.94 18.00 -7.20
N ALA A 129 12.88 18.57 -6.62
CA ALA A 129 12.58 18.48 -5.20
C ALA A 129 11.06 18.50 -4.96
N ASN A 130 10.44 17.32 -4.94
CA ASN A 130 9.04 17.11 -4.58
C ASN A 130 8.89 16.22 -3.34
N ARG A 131 7.69 16.26 -2.75
CA ARG A 131 7.29 15.58 -1.51
C ARG A 131 5.82 15.18 -1.60
N THR A 132 5.40 14.16 -0.85
CA THR A 132 3.97 13.92 -0.59
C THR A 132 3.54 14.77 0.61
N ARG A 133 2.39 15.46 0.51
CA ARG A 133 1.78 16.26 1.56
C ARG A 133 0.39 15.74 1.92
N VAL A 134 -0.07 16.10 3.11
CA VAL A 134 -1.50 16.07 3.49
C VAL A 134 -1.92 17.49 3.87
N ALA A 135 -3.05 17.93 3.33
CA ALA A 135 -3.76 19.13 3.75
C ALA A 135 -5.18 18.79 4.17
N ARG A 136 -5.75 19.57 5.09
CA ARG A 136 -7.17 19.57 5.40
C ARG A 136 -7.81 20.90 5.02
N ALA A 137 -9.08 20.87 4.64
CA ALA A 137 -9.87 22.05 4.30
C ALA A 137 -11.34 21.81 4.68
N LYS A 138 -12.13 22.86 4.93
CA LYS A 138 -13.57 22.72 5.13
C LYS A 138 -14.30 22.68 3.80
N PHE A 139 -15.31 21.81 3.68
CA PHE A 139 -16.16 21.72 2.49
C PHE A 139 -17.58 22.26 2.74
N ASP A 140 -17.89 23.40 2.10
CA ASP A 140 -19.19 24.08 2.21
C ASP A 140 -20.30 23.48 1.32
N GLY A 141 -19.95 22.50 0.48
CA GLY A 141 -20.84 21.90 -0.53
C GLY A 141 -20.52 22.30 -1.98
N LYS A 142 -19.66 23.30 -2.19
CA LYS A 142 -19.25 23.85 -3.49
C LYS A 142 -17.74 24.09 -3.61
N ALA A 143 -17.10 24.53 -2.54
CA ALA A 143 -15.69 24.91 -2.48
C ALA A 143 -15.01 24.34 -1.23
N LEU A 144 -13.68 24.25 -1.29
CA LEU A 144 -12.82 24.05 -0.13
C LEU A 144 -12.34 25.41 0.40
N THR A 145 -12.45 25.61 1.71
CA THR A 145 -11.96 26.81 2.42
C THR A 145 -11.04 26.42 3.57
N ASP A 146 -10.33 27.40 4.14
CA ASP A 146 -9.45 27.21 5.30
C ASP A 146 -8.38 26.11 5.09
N LEU A 147 -7.80 26.03 3.89
CA LEU A 147 -6.82 25.00 3.55
C LEU A 147 -5.55 25.11 4.41
N GLN A 148 -5.27 24.07 5.18
CA GLN A 148 -4.13 23.93 6.08
C GLN A 148 -3.31 22.71 5.66
N VAL A 149 -2.02 22.90 5.32
CA VAL A 149 -1.07 21.78 5.22
C VAL A 149 -0.76 21.31 6.63
N ILE A 150 -1.02 20.02 6.90
CA ILE A 150 -0.84 19.41 8.22
C ILE A 150 0.33 18.41 8.24
N PHE A 151 0.76 17.93 7.08
CA PHE A 151 1.90 17.03 6.95
C PHE A 151 2.67 17.26 5.65
N GLU A 152 3.99 17.15 5.72
CA GLU A 152 4.89 17.12 4.58
C GLU A 152 5.95 16.02 4.80
N ALA A 153 6.08 15.10 3.84
CA ALA A 153 7.11 14.08 3.86
C ALA A 153 8.51 14.67 3.69
N SER A 154 9.49 14.09 4.38
CA SER A 154 10.90 14.44 4.32
C SER A 154 11.80 13.20 4.18
N PRO A 155 12.94 13.27 3.47
CA PRO A 155 13.43 14.40 2.67
C PRO A 155 12.60 14.62 1.40
N SER A 156 12.87 15.71 0.67
CA SER A 156 12.43 15.85 -0.72
C SER A 156 13.19 14.92 -1.64
N LYS A 157 12.56 14.55 -2.76
CA LYS A 157 13.11 13.66 -3.78
C LYS A 157 12.98 14.25 -5.19
N PRO A 158 13.81 13.82 -6.16
CA PRO A 158 13.58 14.10 -7.57
C PRO A 158 12.58 13.11 -8.20
N GLY A 159 12.10 13.45 -9.40
CA GLY A 159 11.27 12.59 -10.26
C GLY A 159 9.81 12.44 -9.80
N GLY A 160 8.98 11.87 -10.68
CA GLY A 160 7.54 11.74 -10.50
C GLY A 160 7.05 10.35 -10.04
N GLN A 161 7.86 9.56 -9.33
CA GLN A 161 7.52 8.18 -8.95
C GLN A 161 7.36 7.99 -7.43
N HIS A 162 6.63 6.94 -7.06
CA HIS A 162 6.47 6.36 -5.72
C HIS A 162 6.13 7.40 -4.63
N PHE A 163 4.96 8.03 -4.75
CA PHE A 163 4.45 8.95 -3.73
C PHE A 163 3.70 8.26 -2.60
N GLY A 164 3.21 7.03 -2.81
CA GLY A 164 2.22 6.38 -1.96
C GLY A 164 0.89 7.15 -1.99
N SER A 165 0.61 7.85 -0.89
CA SER A 165 -0.43 8.85 -0.66
C SER A 165 -1.78 8.37 -0.09
N ARG A 166 -1.93 7.12 0.33
CA ARG A 166 -3.21 6.61 0.88
C ARG A 166 -3.41 7.02 2.35
N ILE A 167 -4.64 7.37 2.73
CA ILE A 167 -5.05 7.67 4.12
C ILE A 167 -6.05 6.60 4.59
N VAL A 168 -5.92 6.11 5.82
CA VAL A 168 -7.00 5.39 6.53
C VAL A 168 -7.14 5.95 7.95
N TRP A 169 -8.38 6.07 8.43
CA TRP A 169 -8.66 6.51 9.80
C TRP A 169 -8.70 5.32 10.76
N LEU A 170 -8.14 5.50 11.95
CA LEU A 170 -8.19 4.56 13.04
C LEU A 170 -9.37 4.88 14.00
N PRO A 171 -9.81 3.92 14.84
CA PRO A 171 -10.97 4.12 15.73
C PRO A 171 -10.80 5.24 16.78
N ASP A 172 -9.58 5.72 16.99
CA ASP A 172 -9.21 6.81 17.90
C ASP A 172 -9.22 8.20 17.21
N ASN A 173 -9.63 8.28 15.95
CA ASN A 173 -9.55 9.45 15.07
C ASN A 173 -8.13 9.92 14.71
N THR A 174 -7.10 9.12 14.96
CA THR A 174 -5.81 9.28 14.28
C THR A 174 -5.90 8.75 12.85
N MET A 175 -5.02 9.21 11.96
CA MET A 175 -4.90 8.69 10.60
C MET A 175 -3.57 7.96 10.41
N LEU A 176 -3.58 6.87 9.66
CA LEU A 176 -2.39 6.36 8.99
C LEU A 176 -2.29 6.95 7.59
N PHE A 177 -1.07 7.33 7.21
CA PHE A 177 -0.74 7.89 5.91
C PHE A 177 0.45 7.16 5.29
N ALA A 178 0.29 6.61 4.10
CA ALA A 178 1.30 5.79 3.44
C ALA A 178 2.14 6.59 2.44
N ILE A 179 3.46 6.40 2.43
CA ILE A 179 4.44 7.19 1.67
C ILE A 179 5.43 6.25 0.98
N GLY A 180 5.60 6.38 -0.33
CA GLY A 180 6.54 5.56 -1.11
C GLY A 180 8.01 5.92 -0.88
N ASP A 181 8.92 5.05 -1.32
CA ASP A 181 10.38 5.17 -1.17
C ASP A 181 11.00 6.31 -2.01
N GLY A 182 10.26 6.76 -3.03
CA GLY A 182 10.59 7.90 -3.87
C GLY A 182 10.98 7.58 -5.32
N GLY A 183 11.16 6.31 -5.71
CA GLY A 183 11.26 5.94 -7.12
C GLY A 183 12.32 4.89 -7.45
N ASN A 184 12.39 4.56 -8.74
CA ASN A 184 13.33 3.56 -9.24
C ASN A 184 14.69 4.17 -9.64
N PRO A 185 15.77 3.36 -9.71
CA PRO A 185 17.03 3.78 -10.35
C PRO A 185 16.80 4.29 -11.79
N PRO A 186 17.62 5.22 -12.29
CA PRO A 186 18.86 5.75 -11.71
C PRO A 186 18.65 6.98 -10.80
N LEU A 187 17.42 7.28 -10.36
CA LEU A 187 17.17 8.38 -9.42
C LEU A 187 18.01 8.21 -8.16
N LYS A 188 18.35 9.35 -7.54
CA LYS A 188 19.11 9.40 -6.29
C LYS A 188 18.56 10.43 -5.32
N ILE A 189 18.64 10.11 -4.03
CA ILE A 189 18.35 11.02 -2.91
C ILE A 189 19.63 11.07 -2.07
N ASN A 190 20.22 12.26 -1.93
CA ASN A 190 21.48 12.47 -1.20
C ASN A 190 22.65 11.51 -1.60
N GLY A 191 22.69 11.10 -2.87
CA GLY A 191 23.72 10.21 -3.43
C GLY A 191 23.37 8.71 -3.46
N GLU A 192 22.35 8.29 -2.72
CA GLU A 192 21.86 6.91 -2.59
C GLU A 192 20.65 6.63 -3.48
N LEU A 193 20.28 5.36 -3.69
CA LEU A 193 19.04 5.01 -4.35
C LEU A 193 17.82 5.31 -3.42
N PRO A 194 16.65 5.73 -3.95
CA PRO A 194 15.48 6.03 -3.13
C PRO A 194 15.05 4.89 -2.21
N ARG A 195 15.15 3.63 -2.69
CA ARG A 195 14.85 2.43 -1.91
C ARG A 195 15.58 2.35 -0.55
N GLU A 196 16.81 2.85 -0.44
CA GLU A 196 17.57 2.83 0.81
C GLU A 196 16.91 3.67 1.92
N GLN A 197 16.10 4.66 1.53
CA GLN A 197 15.34 5.50 2.46
C GLN A 197 14.29 4.70 3.24
N ALA A 198 13.79 3.58 2.70
CA ALA A 198 12.77 2.75 3.34
C ALA A 198 13.24 2.19 4.69
N GLN A 199 14.53 1.85 4.83
CA GLN A 199 15.14 1.39 6.09
C GLN A 199 15.62 2.52 7.01
N LYS A 200 15.74 3.74 6.51
CA LYS A 200 16.16 4.91 7.31
C LYS A 200 15.02 5.43 8.16
N LEU A 201 15.19 5.39 9.48
CA LEU A 201 14.17 5.83 10.44
C LEU A 201 14.11 7.34 10.63
N ASP A 202 15.12 8.10 10.24
CA ASP A 202 15.08 9.57 10.14
C ASP A 202 14.37 10.08 8.87
N SER A 203 14.09 9.18 7.92
CA SER A 203 13.39 9.44 6.67
C SER A 203 11.91 9.01 6.74
N GLN A 204 11.02 9.79 6.12
CA GLN A 204 9.59 9.48 5.99
C GLN A 204 9.25 8.81 4.64
N LEU A 205 10.23 8.53 3.80
CA LEU A 205 10.06 7.79 2.55
C LEU A 205 10.07 6.27 2.81
N GLY A 206 9.21 5.54 2.11
CA GLY A 206 9.04 4.08 2.29
C GLY A 206 8.47 3.72 3.65
N LYS A 207 7.47 4.48 4.12
CA LYS A 207 6.88 4.42 5.47
C LYS A 207 5.36 4.42 5.42
N ILE A 208 4.74 3.91 6.47
CA ILE A 208 3.43 4.40 6.92
C ILE A 208 3.68 5.25 8.17
N VAL A 209 3.07 6.44 8.24
CA VAL A 209 3.12 7.33 9.41
C VAL A 209 1.76 7.41 10.08
N ARG A 210 1.71 7.67 11.40
CA ARG A 210 0.48 7.92 12.16
C ARG A 210 0.45 9.35 12.70
N LEU A 211 -0.65 10.05 12.47
CA LEU A 211 -0.85 11.47 12.80
C LEU A 211 -2.21 11.67 13.49
N ASN A 212 -2.33 12.68 14.35
CA ASN A 212 -3.62 13.22 14.75
C ASN A 212 -4.31 13.93 13.57
N ASP A 213 -5.60 14.27 13.70
CA ASP A 213 -6.36 14.97 12.65
C ASP A 213 -5.77 16.35 12.27
N ASP A 214 -5.06 17.00 13.19
CA ASP A 214 -4.35 18.26 12.95
C ASP A 214 -2.92 18.12 12.43
N GLY A 215 -2.44 16.90 12.22
CA GLY A 215 -1.07 16.58 11.81
C GLY A 215 -0.05 16.49 12.94
N SER A 216 -0.44 16.78 14.19
CA SER A 216 0.44 16.57 15.35
C SER A 216 0.69 15.08 15.60
N ILE A 217 1.78 14.75 16.30
CA ILE A 217 2.20 13.36 16.48
C ILE A 217 1.51 12.74 17.71
N PRO A 218 0.85 11.58 17.59
CA PRO A 218 0.32 10.84 18.73
C PRO A 218 1.43 10.43 19.71
N LYS A 219 1.14 10.57 21.02
CA LYS A 219 2.12 10.36 22.10
C LYS A 219 2.50 8.89 22.33
N ASP A 220 1.77 7.99 21.71
CA ASP A 220 1.86 6.53 21.77
C ASP A 220 2.44 5.93 20.46
N ASN A 221 2.90 6.76 19.52
CA ASN A 221 3.57 6.26 18.31
C ASN A 221 4.86 5.47 18.65
N PRO A 222 5.16 4.39 17.93
CA PRO A 222 6.20 3.41 18.30
C PRO A 222 7.63 3.99 18.36
N PHE A 223 7.89 5.10 17.66
CA PHE A 223 9.21 5.74 17.61
C PHE A 223 9.29 7.07 18.38
N VAL A 224 8.27 7.44 19.16
CA VAL A 224 8.20 8.77 19.82
C VAL A 224 9.35 9.06 20.80
N THR A 225 9.91 8.02 21.44
CA THR A 225 11.06 8.13 22.37
C THR A 225 12.42 7.91 21.70
N SER A 226 12.45 7.57 20.41
CA SER A 226 13.65 7.13 19.71
C SER A 226 14.41 8.30 19.11
N LYS A 227 15.55 8.68 19.72
CA LYS A 227 16.35 9.85 19.34
C LYS A 227 16.81 9.92 17.89
N ASN A 228 16.90 8.76 17.21
CA ASN A 228 17.39 8.62 15.84
C ASN A 228 16.28 8.17 14.86
N ALA A 229 15.01 8.40 15.23
CA ALA A 229 13.85 8.05 14.39
C ALA A 229 12.86 9.21 14.34
N ASN A 230 12.15 9.31 13.22
CA ASN A 230 11.07 10.26 13.03
C ASN A 230 9.84 9.77 13.83
N PRO A 231 9.31 10.56 14.79
CA PRO A 231 8.28 10.09 15.71
C PRO A 231 6.92 9.88 15.03
N ALA A 232 6.74 10.32 13.78
CA ALA A 232 5.55 10.06 13.00
C ALA A 232 5.48 8.61 12.48
N ILE A 233 6.59 7.87 12.40
CA ILE A 233 6.61 6.53 11.79
C ILE A 233 5.70 5.58 12.57
N TRP A 234 4.88 4.86 11.82
CA TRP A 234 4.09 3.72 12.29
C TRP A 234 4.74 2.40 11.87
N SER A 235 5.10 2.25 10.60
CA SER A 235 5.85 1.12 10.05
C SER A 235 6.81 1.56 8.95
N TYR A 236 7.82 0.75 8.67
CA TYR A 236 8.90 1.09 7.73
C TYR A 236 9.31 -0.10 6.85
N GLY A 237 10.23 0.12 5.91
CA GLY A 237 10.64 -0.93 4.96
C GLY A 237 9.60 -1.19 3.88
N HIS A 238 8.89 -0.15 3.41
CA HIS A 238 7.94 -0.24 2.30
C HIS A 238 8.52 0.36 1.00
N ARG A 239 8.04 -0.11 -0.15
CA ARG A 239 8.40 0.42 -1.48
C ARG A 239 7.42 1.47 -1.97
N ASN A 240 6.17 1.09 -2.25
CA ASN A 240 5.17 2.00 -2.81
C ASN A 240 3.76 1.51 -2.55
N ILE A 241 3.29 1.74 -1.32
CA ILE A 241 1.93 1.45 -0.88
C ILE A 241 0.91 2.20 -1.74
N GLN A 242 -0.09 1.52 -2.27
CA GLN A 242 -1.18 2.14 -3.05
C GLN A 242 -2.55 1.94 -2.41
N GLY A 243 -2.77 0.84 -1.71
CA GLY A 243 -3.98 0.56 -0.95
C GLY A 243 -3.66 0.43 0.54
N LEU A 244 -4.58 0.89 1.37
CA LEU A 244 -4.51 0.83 2.82
C LEU A 244 -5.94 0.84 3.34
N THR A 245 -6.30 -0.15 4.17
CA THR A 245 -7.66 -0.32 4.70
C THR A 245 -7.61 -0.89 6.11
N ILE A 246 -8.74 -0.82 6.82
CA ILE A 246 -8.90 -1.38 8.16
C ILE A 246 -10.15 -2.26 8.19
N ASP A 247 -10.01 -3.44 8.76
CA ASP A 247 -11.13 -4.28 9.17
C ASP A 247 -11.85 -3.58 10.35
N PRO A 248 -13.11 -3.14 10.19
CA PRO A 248 -13.80 -2.36 11.21
C PRO A 248 -14.15 -3.17 12.46
N GLU A 249 -14.08 -4.50 12.43
CA GLU A 249 -14.35 -5.37 13.57
C GLU A 249 -13.06 -5.73 14.31
N SER A 250 -12.13 -6.42 13.63
CA SER A 250 -10.89 -6.90 14.24
C SER A 250 -9.81 -5.82 14.42
N LYS A 251 -9.98 -4.67 13.75
CA LYS A 251 -9.00 -3.58 13.64
C LYS A 251 -7.69 -3.96 12.94
N ARG A 252 -7.63 -5.12 12.28
CA ARG A 252 -6.51 -5.50 11.39
C ARG A 252 -6.36 -4.46 10.27
N ILE A 253 -5.14 -3.97 10.10
CA ILE A 253 -4.80 -2.97 9.08
C ILE A 253 -4.12 -3.69 7.93
N TRP A 254 -4.63 -3.53 6.72
CA TRP A 254 -4.12 -4.20 5.53
C TRP A 254 -3.64 -3.18 4.52
N SER A 255 -2.54 -3.48 3.84
CA SER A 255 -2.04 -2.65 2.74
C SER A 255 -1.68 -3.48 1.51
N THR A 256 -1.75 -2.83 0.35
CA THR A 256 -1.17 -3.34 -0.89
C THR A 256 -0.08 -2.41 -1.38
N GLU A 257 1.02 -2.97 -1.87
CA GLU A 257 2.11 -2.19 -2.44
C GLU A 257 2.71 -2.77 -3.72
N HIS A 258 3.24 -1.88 -4.55
CA HIS A 258 3.94 -2.27 -5.77
C HIS A 258 5.35 -2.77 -5.45
N GLY A 259 5.69 -3.95 -5.94
CA GLY A 259 7.05 -4.42 -6.12
C GLY A 259 7.72 -3.81 -7.37
N SER A 260 8.98 -4.18 -7.60
CA SER A 260 9.71 -3.82 -8.82
C SER A 260 9.24 -4.69 -10.01
N ARG A 261 10.07 -5.59 -10.53
CA ARG A 261 9.63 -6.56 -11.54
C ARG A 261 9.05 -7.80 -10.86
N GLY A 262 7.74 -7.79 -10.64
CA GLY A 262 7.07 -8.79 -9.79
C GLY A 262 7.30 -8.49 -8.31
N GLY A 263 6.74 -9.34 -7.44
CA GLY A 263 6.80 -9.14 -6.01
C GLY A 263 5.97 -7.96 -5.52
N ASP A 264 4.80 -7.73 -6.10
CA ASP A 264 3.80 -6.88 -5.42
C ASP A 264 3.25 -7.63 -4.21
N GLU A 265 2.88 -6.91 -3.15
CA GLU A 265 2.61 -7.53 -1.85
C GLU A 265 1.28 -7.11 -1.24
N LEU A 266 0.64 -8.06 -0.54
CA LEU A 266 -0.40 -7.78 0.46
C LEU A 266 0.21 -7.94 1.85
N ASN A 267 0.20 -6.86 2.62
CA ASN A 267 0.83 -6.76 3.93
C ASN A 267 -0.20 -6.55 5.05
N LEU A 268 -0.02 -7.26 6.17
CA LEU A 268 -0.77 -7.03 7.41
C LEU A 268 0.05 -6.07 8.28
N ILE A 269 -0.41 -4.84 8.40
CA ILE A 269 0.31 -3.70 8.98
C ILE A 269 0.22 -3.69 10.51
N GLN A 270 1.38 -3.56 11.15
CA GLN A 270 1.57 -3.54 12.60
C GLN A 270 2.47 -2.37 13.01
N ALA A 271 2.31 -1.89 14.24
CA ALA A 271 3.07 -0.76 14.79
C ALA A 271 4.51 -1.16 15.09
N GLY A 272 5.48 -0.33 14.68
CA GLY A 272 6.91 -0.51 14.92
C GLY A 272 7.62 -1.43 13.91
N GLU A 273 6.87 -2.18 13.11
CA GLU A 273 7.39 -3.29 12.30
C GLU A 273 8.08 -2.85 11.00
N ASN A 274 8.99 -3.72 10.54
CA ASN A 274 9.80 -3.57 9.32
C ASN A 274 9.30 -4.52 8.22
N TYR A 275 8.85 -3.98 7.09
CA TYR A 275 8.37 -4.74 5.94
C TYR A 275 9.48 -5.05 4.92
N GLY A 276 10.74 -4.82 5.31
CA GLY A 276 11.90 -5.47 4.70
C GLY A 276 12.48 -4.80 3.45
N TRP A 277 11.71 -4.03 2.68
CA TRP A 277 12.22 -3.38 1.45
C TRP A 277 13.39 -2.43 1.76
N PRO A 278 14.50 -2.45 0.99
CA PRO A 278 14.84 -3.38 -0.10
C PRO A 278 15.69 -4.59 0.35
N VAL A 279 15.95 -4.73 1.65
CA VAL A 279 16.87 -5.71 2.25
C VAL A 279 16.38 -7.14 2.04
N VAL A 280 15.08 -7.37 2.15
CA VAL A 280 14.41 -8.56 1.63
C VAL A 280 13.32 -8.11 0.66
N THR A 281 13.12 -8.87 -0.41
CA THR A 281 12.03 -8.59 -1.37
C THR A 281 11.84 -9.76 -2.33
N HIS A 282 10.59 -10.02 -2.71
CA HIS A 282 10.27 -10.96 -3.79
C HIS A 282 10.46 -10.36 -5.20
N SER A 283 10.78 -9.06 -5.30
CA SER A 283 10.98 -8.37 -6.58
C SER A 283 12.36 -8.61 -7.21
N ARG A 284 12.37 -8.59 -8.54
CA ARG A 284 13.60 -8.53 -9.35
C ARG A 284 13.82 -7.12 -9.91
N GLU A 285 15.03 -6.81 -10.38
CA GLU A 285 15.27 -5.56 -11.10
C GLU A 285 14.56 -5.55 -12.46
N TYR A 286 14.06 -4.38 -12.88
CA TYR A 286 13.48 -4.22 -14.22
C TYR A 286 14.50 -4.50 -15.33
N SER A 287 15.77 -4.13 -15.13
CA SER A 287 16.91 -4.42 -16.01
C SER A 287 17.36 -5.89 -15.98
N GLY A 288 16.80 -6.72 -15.09
CA GLY A 288 17.29 -8.06 -14.79
C GLY A 288 18.32 -8.06 -13.64
N GLY A 289 18.41 -9.20 -12.96
CA GLY A 289 19.12 -9.35 -11.69
C GLY A 289 18.18 -9.34 -10.48
N GLU A 290 18.72 -9.74 -9.33
CA GLU A 290 18.01 -9.69 -8.05
C GLU A 290 18.24 -8.35 -7.35
N ILE A 291 17.23 -7.85 -6.62
CA ILE A 291 17.37 -6.68 -5.75
C ILE A 291 17.99 -7.09 -4.41
N SER A 292 17.54 -8.23 -3.87
CA SER A 292 18.15 -8.91 -2.72
C SER A 292 18.27 -10.41 -3.00
N GLN A 293 19.26 -11.05 -2.37
CA GLN A 293 19.39 -12.50 -2.34
C GLN A 293 18.44 -13.15 -1.31
N GLU A 294 17.82 -12.36 -0.44
CA GLU A 294 16.92 -12.82 0.62
C GLU A 294 15.45 -12.48 0.32
N ARG A 295 14.55 -13.29 0.88
CA ARG A 295 13.10 -13.15 0.76
C ARG A 295 12.41 -12.91 2.11
N SER A 296 13.03 -13.37 3.19
CA SER A 296 12.61 -13.24 4.58
C SER A 296 13.87 -13.11 5.44
N ARG A 297 13.76 -12.44 6.59
CA ARG A 297 14.85 -12.28 7.57
C ARG A 297 14.25 -12.06 8.97
N PRO A 298 14.85 -12.61 10.05
CA PRO A 298 14.44 -12.32 11.41
C PRO A 298 14.41 -10.80 11.71
N GLY A 299 13.33 -10.32 12.31
CA GLY A 299 13.10 -8.88 12.56
C GLY A 299 12.51 -8.11 11.37
N MET A 300 12.00 -8.83 10.36
CA MET A 300 11.19 -8.29 9.27
C MET A 300 9.89 -9.10 9.15
N VAL A 301 8.82 -8.46 8.68
CA VAL A 301 7.48 -9.06 8.54
C VAL A 301 7.26 -9.50 7.10
N ASP A 302 7.09 -10.81 6.92
CA ASP A 302 6.82 -11.38 5.60
C ASP A 302 5.39 -11.08 5.10
N PRO A 303 5.21 -10.86 3.78
CA PRO A 303 3.93 -10.58 3.16
C PRO A 303 2.95 -11.76 3.23
N LYS A 304 1.66 -11.46 3.18
CA LYS A 304 0.58 -12.47 3.17
C LYS A 304 0.25 -12.98 1.75
N VAL A 305 0.50 -12.15 0.73
CA VAL A 305 0.47 -12.54 -0.69
C VAL A 305 1.64 -11.87 -1.41
N VAL A 306 2.21 -12.58 -2.38
CA VAL A 306 3.22 -12.07 -3.31
C VAL A 306 2.72 -12.33 -4.73
N TRP A 307 2.41 -11.28 -5.49
CA TRP A 307 1.99 -11.40 -6.88
C TRP A 307 3.19 -11.37 -7.82
N THR A 308 3.41 -12.48 -8.54
CA THR A 308 4.46 -12.62 -9.57
C THR A 308 3.93 -13.46 -10.75
N PRO A 309 3.64 -12.85 -11.92
CA PRO A 309 3.93 -11.46 -12.31
C PRO A 309 3.14 -10.42 -11.50
N ALA A 310 3.65 -9.18 -11.50
CA ALA A 310 3.04 -8.04 -10.86
C ALA A 310 1.63 -7.77 -11.40
N ILE A 311 0.68 -7.53 -10.50
CA ILE A 311 -0.67 -7.02 -10.82
C ILE A 311 -0.74 -5.48 -10.75
N ALA A 312 0.29 -4.86 -10.17
CA ALA A 312 0.35 -3.45 -9.77
C ALA A 312 -0.89 -3.06 -8.93
N PRO A 313 -0.97 -3.54 -7.67
CA PRO A 313 -2.16 -3.41 -6.86
C PRO A 313 -2.38 -1.96 -6.44
N SER A 314 -3.64 -1.54 -6.43
CA SER A 314 -4.03 -0.14 -6.23
C SER A 314 -4.89 0.02 -4.98
N GLY A 315 -6.05 0.67 -5.03
CA GLY A 315 -6.95 0.79 -3.89
C GLY A 315 -7.37 -0.58 -3.32
N LEU A 316 -7.61 -0.59 -2.01
CA LEU A 316 -7.89 -1.79 -1.22
C LEU A 316 -9.11 -1.52 -0.34
N ALA A 317 -10.13 -2.36 -0.47
CA ALA A 317 -11.31 -2.34 0.39
C ALA A 317 -11.38 -3.61 1.24
N PHE A 318 -11.76 -3.47 2.51
CA PHE A 318 -12.31 -4.56 3.30
C PHE A 318 -13.84 -4.56 3.14
N TYR A 319 -14.43 -5.72 2.83
CA TYR A 319 -15.86 -5.85 2.56
C TYR A 319 -16.35 -7.26 2.92
N ASN A 320 -17.31 -7.34 3.86
CA ASN A 320 -17.95 -8.59 4.31
C ASN A 320 -16.97 -9.71 4.73
N GLY A 321 -15.90 -9.36 5.44
CA GLY A 321 -14.86 -10.30 5.89
C GLY A 321 -13.64 -10.39 4.97
N ASP A 322 -13.81 -10.03 3.69
CA ASP A 322 -12.81 -10.24 2.64
C ASP A 322 -12.11 -8.95 2.20
N LEU A 323 -11.03 -9.10 1.44
CA LEU A 323 -10.28 -7.98 0.84
C LEU A 323 -10.48 -7.90 -0.68
N PHE A 324 -10.58 -6.68 -1.19
CA PHE A 324 -10.76 -6.38 -2.61
C PHE A 324 -9.68 -5.40 -3.05
N ALA A 325 -8.67 -5.90 -3.77
CA ALA A 325 -7.53 -5.12 -4.26
C ALA A 325 -7.68 -4.83 -5.77
N GLY A 326 -7.68 -3.56 -6.17
CA GLY A 326 -7.65 -3.19 -7.58
C GLY A 326 -6.32 -3.54 -8.25
N GLY A 327 -6.34 -3.93 -9.53
CA GLY A 327 -5.14 -4.21 -10.32
C GLY A 327 -4.95 -3.23 -11.49
N LEU A 328 -3.85 -2.49 -11.51
CA LEU A 328 -3.51 -1.55 -12.59
C LEU A 328 -2.93 -2.26 -13.82
N VAL A 329 -2.21 -3.37 -13.65
CA VAL A 329 -1.62 -4.16 -14.75
C VAL A 329 -2.51 -5.34 -15.11
N SER A 330 -3.09 -6.04 -14.13
CA SER A 330 -4.02 -7.16 -14.35
C SER A 330 -5.41 -6.74 -14.82
N GLN A 331 -5.79 -5.47 -14.66
CA GLN A 331 -7.09 -4.91 -15.10
C GLN A 331 -8.32 -5.59 -14.47
N ASP A 332 -8.15 -6.09 -13.25
CA ASP A 332 -9.16 -6.78 -12.45
C ASP A 332 -9.26 -6.21 -11.03
N VAL A 333 -10.21 -6.72 -10.26
CA VAL A 333 -10.18 -6.64 -8.79
C VAL A 333 -9.89 -8.04 -8.25
N ARG A 334 -8.86 -8.17 -7.42
CA ARG A 334 -8.57 -9.39 -6.66
C ARG A 334 -9.46 -9.45 -5.45
N HIS A 335 -10.39 -10.39 -5.44
CA HIS A 335 -11.17 -10.78 -4.27
C HIS A 335 -10.37 -11.83 -3.50
N ILE A 336 -10.03 -11.54 -2.26
CA ILE A 336 -9.12 -12.32 -1.42
C ILE A 336 -9.94 -12.76 -0.21
N GLU A 337 -10.24 -14.05 -0.15
CA GLU A 337 -11.13 -14.62 0.87
C GLU A 337 -10.34 -14.87 2.15
N LEU A 338 -10.86 -14.43 3.30
CA LEU A 338 -10.24 -14.58 4.62
C LEU A 338 -11.04 -15.53 5.52
N ASP A 339 -10.35 -16.22 6.43
CA ASP A 339 -11.00 -16.80 7.62
C ASP A 339 -11.14 -15.76 8.74
N GLU A 340 -11.84 -16.12 9.83
CA GLU A 340 -12.08 -15.25 10.99
C GLU A 340 -10.77 -14.73 11.61
N GLN A 341 -9.71 -15.55 11.56
CA GLN A 341 -8.37 -15.20 12.07
C GLN A 341 -7.62 -14.26 11.13
N GLY A 342 -8.13 -14.01 9.91
CA GLY A 342 -7.54 -13.14 8.91
C GLY A 342 -6.47 -13.82 8.07
N LYS A 343 -6.43 -15.16 8.06
CA LYS A 343 -5.61 -15.93 7.14
C LYS A 343 -6.34 -16.05 5.80
N ILE A 344 -5.56 -15.97 4.73
CA ILE A 344 -6.06 -16.08 3.36
C ILE A 344 -6.36 -17.55 3.05
N ILE A 345 -7.59 -17.80 2.61
CA ILE A 345 -8.08 -19.14 2.26
C ILE A 345 -8.29 -19.31 0.75
N ASN A 346 -8.45 -18.22 -0.01
CA ASN A 346 -8.66 -18.26 -1.45
C ASN A 346 -8.34 -16.92 -2.13
N GLN A 347 -8.22 -16.93 -3.46
CA GLN A 347 -8.21 -15.71 -4.27
C GLN A 347 -9.01 -15.93 -5.57
N LYS A 348 -9.76 -14.90 -5.97
CA LYS A 348 -10.51 -14.82 -7.22
C LYS A 348 -10.20 -13.50 -7.94
N SER A 349 -10.42 -13.48 -9.25
CA SER A 349 -10.31 -12.29 -10.09
C SER A 349 -11.70 -11.88 -10.59
N ILE A 350 -12.05 -10.62 -10.40
CA ILE A 350 -13.22 -9.97 -11.01
C ILE A 350 -12.68 -9.12 -12.17
N ASP A 351 -12.75 -9.64 -13.39
CA ASP A 351 -12.38 -8.88 -14.59
C ASP A 351 -13.08 -7.51 -14.62
N ILE A 352 -12.33 -6.43 -14.83
CA ILE A 352 -12.87 -5.09 -15.11
C ILE A 352 -12.61 -4.69 -16.57
N GLY A 353 -11.56 -5.22 -17.21
CA GLY A 353 -11.15 -4.88 -18.58
C GLY A 353 -10.48 -3.51 -18.72
N GLN A 354 -10.15 -2.86 -17.60
CA GLN A 354 -9.42 -1.59 -17.54
C GLN A 354 -8.54 -1.53 -16.29
N ARG A 355 -7.50 -0.69 -16.32
CA ARG A 355 -6.62 -0.41 -15.19
C ARG A 355 -7.43 0.06 -13.97
N VAL A 356 -7.52 -0.74 -12.91
CA VAL A 356 -8.27 -0.36 -11.71
C VAL A 356 -7.41 0.51 -10.79
N ARG A 357 -7.92 1.68 -10.38
CA ARG A 357 -7.21 2.63 -9.52
C ARG A 357 -7.64 2.58 -8.06
N ASP A 358 -8.93 2.56 -7.81
CA ASP A 358 -9.46 2.56 -6.45
C ASP A 358 -10.68 1.66 -6.38
N VAL A 359 -10.84 1.02 -5.23
CA VAL A 359 -11.94 0.12 -4.91
C VAL A 359 -12.38 0.48 -3.50
N LYS A 360 -13.65 0.87 -3.33
CA LYS A 360 -14.21 1.25 -2.02
C LYS A 360 -15.64 0.74 -1.85
N VAL A 361 -16.02 0.47 -0.60
CA VAL A 361 -17.40 0.16 -0.22
C VAL A 361 -18.18 1.48 -0.10
N ALA A 362 -19.31 1.56 -0.78
CA ALA A 362 -20.23 2.68 -0.72
C ALA A 362 -21.23 2.55 0.47
N PRO A 363 -21.85 3.66 0.91
CA PRO A 363 -22.92 3.63 1.92
C PRO A 363 -24.14 2.77 1.55
N ASP A 364 -24.35 2.43 0.27
CA ASP A 364 -25.40 1.50 -0.16
C ASP A 364 -25.00 0.01 -0.09
N GLY A 365 -23.86 -0.28 0.55
CA GLY A 365 -23.39 -1.64 0.84
C GLY A 365 -22.73 -2.35 -0.34
N LYS A 366 -22.27 -1.62 -1.36
CA LYS A 366 -21.70 -2.21 -2.59
C LYS A 366 -20.29 -1.74 -2.85
N LEU A 367 -19.58 -2.50 -3.68
CA LEU A 367 -18.26 -2.11 -4.16
C LEU A 367 -18.39 -1.17 -5.35
N TYR A 368 -17.60 -0.10 -5.33
CA TYR A 368 -17.42 0.82 -6.45
C TYR A 368 -15.95 0.82 -6.85
N VAL A 369 -15.70 1.08 -8.14
CA VAL A 369 -14.40 1.06 -8.78
C VAL A 369 -14.23 2.30 -9.66
N ILE A 370 -13.05 2.91 -9.63
CA ILE A 370 -12.61 3.91 -10.62
C ILE A 370 -11.41 3.43 -11.45
N THR A 371 -11.36 3.78 -12.73
CA THR A 371 -10.33 3.32 -13.68
C THR A 371 -9.28 4.40 -14.02
N ASP A 372 -7.99 4.02 -14.06
CA ASP A 372 -6.84 4.90 -14.32
C ASP A 372 -6.66 5.16 -15.83
N GLN A 373 -7.56 5.93 -16.42
CA GLN A 373 -7.57 6.31 -17.84
C GLN A 373 -7.82 7.81 -18.00
N SER A 374 -7.48 8.38 -19.16
CA SER A 374 -7.85 9.77 -19.53
C SER A 374 -9.36 9.94 -19.74
N ASN A 375 -10.06 8.85 -20.08
CA ASN A 375 -11.52 8.72 -20.02
C ASN A 375 -11.89 7.64 -19.01
N GLY A 376 -11.49 7.84 -17.76
CA GLY A 376 -11.77 6.98 -16.62
C GLY A 376 -13.26 6.88 -16.30
N GLN A 377 -13.64 5.72 -15.77
CA GLN A 377 -15.01 5.34 -15.50
C GLN A 377 -15.25 5.17 -14.00
N LEU A 378 -16.48 5.40 -13.56
CA LEU A 378 -16.99 4.95 -12.27
C LEU A 378 -17.89 3.73 -12.52
N ILE A 379 -17.54 2.60 -11.92
CA ILE A 379 -18.20 1.30 -12.12
C ILE A 379 -18.68 0.79 -10.76
N ARG A 380 -19.95 0.41 -10.67
CA ARG A 380 -20.51 -0.31 -9.51
C ARG A 380 -20.38 -1.82 -9.74
N LEU A 381 -19.99 -2.54 -8.71
CA LEU A 381 -19.94 -4.00 -8.65
C LEU A 381 -20.97 -4.50 -7.64
N GLU A 382 -21.90 -5.33 -8.10
CA GLU A 382 -22.92 -5.98 -7.27
C GLU A 382 -22.71 -7.49 -7.28
N ASN A 383 -22.58 -8.10 -6.11
CA ASN A 383 -22.58 -9.56 -5.98
C ASN A 383 -24.01 -10.05 -6.18
N VAL A 384 -24.26 -10.81 -7.25
CA VAL A 384 -25.59 -11.31 -7.63
C VAL A 384 -25.86 -12.73 -7.14
N GLY A 385 -24.95 -13.31 -6.34
CA GLY A 385 -25.03 -14.71 -5.90
C GLY A 385 -24.63 -15.71 -7.00
N ASN A 386 -24.75 -16.99 -6.67
CA ASN A 386 -24.64 -18.13 -7.60
C ASN A 386 -26.02 -18.78 -7.76
#